data_AF-A0A7W4YXV6-F1
#
_entry.id   AF-A0A7W4YXV6-F1
#
_cell.length_a   1.000
_cell.length_b   1.000
_cell.length_c   1.000
_cell.angle_alpha   90.00
_cell.angle_beta   90.00
_cell.angle_gamma   90.00
#
_symmetry.space_group_name_H-M   'P 1'
#
loop_
_entity.id
_entity.type
_entity.pdbx_description
1 polymer ?
#
loop_
_entity_poly.entity_id
_entity_poly.type
_entity_poly.pdbx_seq_one_letter_code
_entity_poly.pdbx_strand_id
1 'polypeptide(L)'
;MQSILNQREGAAKTSPSTPAPHPPGFTSVLERNIDALRRKRQEEEKKASFQDRIAQGMTRFTGSMVFVYVHLVLVGGWVAVNLGVIPGVPAFDPTFVILATFASVEAIFLSTFVLISQNRASAEADRRAELDLQTNLLSEHEITRLLTLTRAIAERLDVREANDPTLEELERHVAPEKVLDRLTEDEGQP
;
A
#
# COMPACT_ATOMS: atom_id res chain seq x y z
N MET A 1 35.54 -52.72 13.42
CA MET A 1 34.79 -51.51 13.86
C MET A 1 34.98 -50.36 12.86
N GLN A 2 34.81 -50.63 11.55
CA GLN A 2 34.86 -49.63 10.47
C GLN A 2 33.79 -49.88 9.38
N SER A 3 32.95 -50.92 9.54
CA SER A 3 31.90 -51.28 8.59
C SER A 3 30.52 -50.70 8.92
N ILE A 4 30.37 -50.00 10.05
CA ILE A 4 29.10 -49.45 10.55
C ILE A 4 28.95 -47.93 10.33
N LEU A 5 29.97 -47.25 9.79
CA LEU A 5 29.93 -45.82 9.50
C LEU A 5 29.69 -45.47 8.04
N ASN A 6 29.77 -46.45 7.11
CA ASN A 6 29.60 -46.19 5.67
C ASN A 6 28.17 -46.44 5.14
N GLN A 7 27.20 -46.70 6.02
CA GLN A 7 25.79 -46.97 5.67
C GLN A 7 24.84 -45.87 6.19
N ARG A 8 25.30 -44.62 6.23
CA ARG A 8 24.45 -43.46 6.59
C ARG A 8 24.55 -42.27 5.64
N GLU A 9 25.19 -42.40 4.48
CA GLU A 9 25.27 -41.32 3.49
C GLU A 9 24.35 -41.51 2.27
N GLY A 10 23.47 -42.52 2.27
CA GLY A 10 22.54 -42.79 1.16
C GLY A 10 21.07 -42.40 1.38
N ALA A 11 20.72 -41.73 2.49
CA ALA A 11 19.31 -41.53 2.89
C ALA A 11 18.84 -40.06 2.78
N ALA A 12 19.30 -39.34 1.77
CA ALA A 12 18.85 -37.97 1.49
C ALA A 12 17.97 -37.92 0.23
N LYS A 13 16.68 -37.75 0.47
CA LYS A 13 15.70 -37.08 -0.40
C LYS A 13 15.24 -37.81 -1.67
N THR A 14 14.29 -38.72 -1.49
CA THR A 14 13.26 -38.96 -2.52
C THR A 14 11.90 -39.06 -1.84
N SER A 15 11.27 -37.92 -1.53
CA SER A 15 9.83 -37.90 -1.36
C SER A 15 9.20 -38.22 -2.71
N PRO A 16 8.32 -39.24 -2.82
CA PRO A 16 7.53 -39.43 -4.02
C PRO A 16 6.43 -38.36 -3.99
N SER A 17 6.70 -37.22 -4.63
CA SER A 17 5.64 -36.25 -4.94
C SER A 17 4.75 -36.86 -6.02
N THR A 18 3.74 -37.61 -5.61
CA THR A 18 2.64 -38.02 -6.48
C THR A 18 1.98 -36.75 -7.02
N PRO A 19 1.96 -36.48 -8.34
CA PRO A 19 1.21 -35.36 -8.88
C PRO A 19 -0.28 -35.64 -8.69
N ALA A 20 -0.98 -34.80 -7.93
CA ALA A 20 -2.42 -34.91 -7.77
C ALA A 20 -3.10 -34.72 -9.15
N PRO A 21 -4.05 -35.59 -9.56
CA PRO A 21 -4.76 -35.43 -10.82
C PRO A 21 -5.55 -34.12 -10.81
N HIS A 22 -5.20 -33.16 -11.66
CA HIS A 22 -5.93 -31.91 -11.80
C HIS A 22 -7.10 -32.12 -12.78
N PRO A 23 -8.36 -31.83 -12.39
CA PRO A 23 -9.49 -31.96 -13.30
C PRO A 23 -9.38 -30.95 -14.45
N PRO A 24 -9.61 -31.37 -15.71
CA PRO A 24 -9.51 -30.51 -16.88
C PRO A 24 -10.64 -29.47 -16.87
N GLY A 25 -10.34 -28.23 -16.50
CA GLY A 25 -11.31 -27.14 -16.56
C GLY A 25 -10.93 -25.91 -15.74
N PHE A 26 -10.45 -26.13 -14.50
CA PHE A 26 -10.18 -25.05 -13.56
C PHE A 26 -9.03 -24.14 -14.02
N THR A 27 -7.96 -24.73 -14.56
CA THR A 27 -6.81 -24.00 -15.12
C THR A 27 -7.19 -23.17 -16.34
N SER A 28 -8.04 -23.66 -17.24
CA SER A 28 -8.41 -22.92 -18.47
C SER A 28 -9.28 -21.68 -18.18
N VAL A 29 -10.11 -21.74 -17.13
CA VAL A 29 -10.94 -20.60 -16.70
C VAL A 29 -10.09 -19.61 -15.91
N LEU A 30 -9.18 -20.10 -15.05
CA LEU A 30 -8.24 -19.26 -14.31
C LEU A 30 -7.27 -18.54 -15.26
N GLU A 31 -6.71 -19.23 -16.25
CA GLU A 31 -5.85 -18.65 -17.30
C GLU A 31 -6.60 -17.62 -18.13
N ARG A 32 -7.84 -17.90 -18.58
CA ARG A 32 -8.67 -16.91 -19.27
C ARG A 32 -8.98 -15.69 -18.40
N ASN A 33 -9.27 -15.87 -17.12
CA ASN A 33 -9.55 -14.77 -16.20
C ASN A 33 -8.29 -13.94 -15.91
N ILE A 34 -7.13 -14.58 -15.76
CA ILE A 34 -5.83 -13.93 -15.60
C ILE A 34 -5.49 -13.13 -16.86
N ASP A 35 -5.70 -13.69 -18.04
CA ASP A 35 -5.47 -13.00 -19.31
C ASP A 35 -6.44 -11.84 -19.53
N ALA A 36 -7.70 -11.97 -19.12
CA ALA A 36 -8.69 -10.89 -19.16
C ALA A 36 -8.29 -9.73 -18.21
N LEU A 37 -7.84 -10.04 -16.99
CA LEU A 37 -7.34 -9.05 -16.04
C LEU A 37 -6.06 -8.37 -16.54
N ARG A 38 -5.13 -9.12 -17.12
CA ARG A 38 -3.90 -8.58 -17.71
C ARG A 38 -4.20 -7.67 -18.89
N ARG A 39 -5.12 -8.06 -19.79
CA ARG A 39 -5.52 -7.22 -20.93
C ARG A 39 -6.17 -5.93 -20.47
N LYS A 40 -7.07 -5.98 -19.48
CA LYS A 40 -7.70 -4.79 -18.90
C LYS A 40 -6.67 -3.84 -18.29
N ARG A 41 -5.73 -4.35 -17.48
CA ARG A 41 -4.62 -3.55 -16.93
C ARG A 41 -3.75 -2.95 -18.04
N GLN A 42 -3.40 -3.73 -19.05
CA GLN A 42 -2.60 -3.23 -20.18
C GLN A 42 -3.33 -2.17 -21.01
N GLU A 43 -4.65 -2.24 -21.16
CA GLU A 43 -5.44 -1.23 -21.85
C GLU A 43 -5.55 0.07 -21.05
N GLU A 44 -5.66 -0.03 -19.72
CA GLU A 44 -5.60 1.12 -18.80
C GLU A 44 -4.19 1.76 -18.80
N GLU A 45 -3.13 0.95 -18.75
CA GLU A 45 -1.73 1.41 -18.80
C GLU A 45 -1.36 2.06 -20.15
N LYS A 46 -1.88 1.55 -21.27
CA LYS A 46 -1.57 2.09 -22.61
C LYS A 46 -2.16 3.48 -22.84
N LYS A 47 -3.30 3.81 -22.22
CA LYS A 47 -3.91 5.14 -22.34
C LYS A 47 -3.22 6.21 -21.48
N ALA A 48 -2.51 5.79 -20.44
CA ALA A 48 -1.90 6.70 -19.47
C ALA A 48 -0.38 6.90 -19.65
N SER A 49 0.28 6.08 -20.48
CA SER A 49 1.72 5.82 -20.48
C SER A 49 2.68 7.04 -20.45
N PHE A 50 2.37 8.18 -21.07
CA PHE A 50 3.28 9.33 -21.05
C PHE A 50 3.04 10.27 -19.86
N GLN A 51 1.77 10.65 -19.64
CA GLN A 51 1.41 11.55 -18.54
C GLN A 51 1.55 10.86 -17.18
N ASP A 52 1.19 9.58 -17.06
CA ASP A 52 1.38 8.82 -15.82
C ASP A 52 2.85 8.63 -15.50
N ARG A 53 3.72 8.44 -16.49
CA ARG A 53 5.15 8.25 -16.22
C ARG A 53 5.80 9.54 -15.74
N ILE A 54 5.37 10.67 -16.28
CA ILE A 54 5.73 12.00 -15.77
C ILE A 54 5.14 12.20 -14.36
N ALA A 55 3.88 11.86 -14.12
CA ALA A 55 3.23 12.00 -12.82
C ALA A 55 3.85 11.11 -11.73
N GLN A 56 4.24 9.87 -12.07
CA GLN A 56 4.96 8.97 -11.17
C GLN A 56 6.36 9.49 -10.84
N GLY A 57 7.06 10.02 -11.85
CA GLY A 57 8.35 10.68 -11.66
C GLY A 57 8.23 11.90 -10.75
N MET A 58 7.26 12.77 -11.01
CA MET A 58 6.99 13.98 -10.22
C MET A 58 6.60 13.65 -8.79
N THR A 59 5.71 12.70 -8.55
CA THR A 59 5.32 12.34 -7.17
C THR A 59 6.49 11.80 -6.35
N ARG A 60 7.36 10.99 -6.97
CA ARG A 60 8.57 10.51 -6.31
C ARG A 60 9.59 11.62 -6.06
N PHE A 61 9.68 12.58 -6.97
CA PHE A 61 10.62 13.70 -6.90
C PHE A 61 10.18 14.75 -5.87
N THR A 62 8.93 15.16 -5.91
CA THR A 62 8.33 16.15 -5.00
C THR A 62 8.28 15.65 -3.54
N GLY A 63 8.14 14.34 -3.33
CA GLY A 63 8.22 13.74 -1.99
C GLY A 63 9.65 13.47 -1.49
N SER A 64 10.69 13.84 -2.24
CA SER A 64 12.08 13.49 -1.92
C SER A 64 12.91 14.69 -1.46
N MET A 65 13.74 14.47 -0.44
CA MET A 65 14.76 15.45 -0.01
C MET A 65 15.78 15.80 -1.10
N VAL A 66 15.97 14.94 -2.11
CA VAL A 66 16.91 15.18 -3.21
C VAL A 66 16.55 16.45 -3.98
N PHE A 67 15.26 16.73 -4.16
CA PHE A 67 14.80 17.93 -4.85
C PHE A 67 15.29 19.21 -4.15
N VAL A 68 15.16 19.27 -2.82
CA VAL A 68 15.58 20.40 -2.00
C VAL A 68 17.09 20.65 -2.15
N TYR A 69 17.90 19.60 -2.10
CA TYR A 69 19.34 19.73 -2.27
C TYR A 69 19.73 20.23 -3.67
N VAL A 70 19.11 19.71 -4.73
CA VAL A 70 19.36 20.17 -6.10
C VAL A 70 19.00 21.65 -6.25
N HIS A 71 17.85 22.07 -5.73
CA HIS A 71 17.41 23.47 -5.80
C HIS A 71 18.33 24.38 -4.98
N LEU A 72 18.78 23.95 -3.80
CA LEU A 72 19.73 24.68 -2.96
C LEU A 72 21.08 24.87 -3.65
N VAL A 73 21.60 23.82 -4.31
CA VAL A 73 22.87 23.89 -5.05
C VAL A 73 22.73 24.78 -6.29
N LEU A 74 21.61 24.71 -7.00
CA LEU A 74 21.36 25.52 -8.18
C LEU A 74 21.26 27.01 -7.82
N VAL A 75 20.39 27.35 -6.86
CA VAL A 75 20.20 28.73 -6.40
C VAL A 75 21.47 29.24 -5.73
N GLY A 76 22.09 28.45 -4.85
CA GLY A 76 23.34 28.82 -4.18
C GLY A 76 24.49 29.00 -5.16
N GLY A 77 24.60 28.16 -6.19
CA GLY A 77 25.57 28.27 -7.26
C GLY A 77 25.36 29.53 -8.10
N TRP A 78 24.11 29.84 -8.47
CA TRP A 78 23.77 31.07 -9.19
C TRP A 78 24.12 32.32 -8.39
N VAL A 79 23.82 32.30 -7.09
CA VAL A 79 24.18 33.37 -6.15
C VAL A 79 25.69 33.52 -6.06
N ALA A 80 26.45 32.43 -5.88
CA ALA A 80 27.92 32.47 -5.81
C ALA A 80 28.58 33.01 -7.09
N VAL A 81 28.05 32.65 -8.27
CA VAL A 81 28.49 33.19 -9.57
C VAL A 81 28.27 34.71 -9.62
N ASN A 82 27.07 35.17 -9.26
CA ASN A 82 26.70 36.58 -9.35
C ASN A 82 27.31 37.47 -8.26
N LEU A 83 27.71 36.89 -7.11
CA LEU A 83 28.54 37.59 -6.11
C LEU A 83 30.02 37.74 -6.53
N GLY A 84 30.43 37.19 -7.67
CA GLY A 84 31.81 37.29 -8.16
C GLY A 84 32.79 36.41 -7.37
N VAL A 85 32.30 35.39 -6.66
CA VAL A 85 33.15 34.43 -5.93
C VAL A 85 33.95 33.55 -6.90
N ILE A 86 33.50 33.43 -8.15
CA ILE A 86 34.14 32.62 -9.19
C ILE A 86 35.00 33.54 -10.09
N PRO A 87 36.34 33.40 -10.08
CA PRO A 87 37.21 34.22 -10.92
C PRO A 87 36.95 33.95 -12.40
N GLY A 88 36.69 35.01 -13.18
CA GLY A 88 36.55 34.93 -14.64
C GLY A 88 35.12 34.91 -15.19
N VAL A 89 34.09 34.89 -14.33
CA VAL A 89 32.69 35.02 -14.77
C VAL A 89 32.15 36.41 -14.40
N PRO A 90 31.72 37.24 -15.36
CA PRO A 90 31.09 38.52 -15.06
C PRO A 90 29.70 38.30 -14.43
N ALA A 91 29.35 39.14 -13.44
CA ALA A 91 28.02 39.13 -12.83
C ALA A 91 26.96 39.47 -13.88
N PHE A 92 26.12 38.49 -14.23
CA PHE A 92 25.17 38.58 -15.33
C PHE A 92 23.74 38.90 -14.85
N ASP A 93 23.45 38.66 -13.57
CA ASP A 93 22.20 38.99 -12.88
C ASP A 93 22.48 39.72 -11.55
N PRO A 94 23.02 40.97 -11.58
CA PRO A 94 23.47 41.68 -10.37
C PRO A 94 22.34 42.04 -9.39
N THR A 95 21.10 42.15 -9.90
CA THR A 95 19.90 42.46 -9.11
C THR A 95 19.08 41.22 -8.75
N PHE A 96 19.51 40.03 -9.18
CA PHE A 96 18.81 38.76 -8.98
C PHE A 96 17.37 38.71 -9.54
N VAL A 97 17.02 39.63 -10.45
CA VAL A 97 15.66 39.74 -11.00
C VAL A 97 15.36 38.55 -11.92
N ILE A 98 16.35 38.08 -12.68
CA ILE A 98 16.18 36.93 -13.57
C ILE A 98 15.95 35.68 -12.73
N LEU A 99 16.77 35.47 -11.69
CA LEU A 99 16.60 34.37 -10.74
C LEU A 99 15.24 34.40 -10.07
N ALA A 100 14.82 35.56 -9.54
CA ALA A 100 13.55 35.69 -8.85
C ALA A 100 12.36 35.40 -9.78
N THR A 101 12.43 35.89 -11.02
CA THR A 101 11.38 35.65 -12.04
C THR A 101 11.29 34.16 -12.36
N PHE A 102 12.42 33.50 -12.64
CA PHE A 102 12.43 32.05 -12.92
C PHE A 102 11.94 31.24 -11.72
N ALA A 103 12.43 31.54 -10.51
CA ALA A 103 12.04 30.85 -9.28
C ALA A 103 10.54 31.00 -8.97
N SER A 104 9.95 32.17 -9.24
CA SER A 104 8.50 32.38 -9.04
C SER A 104 7.65 31.54 -9.99
N VAL A 105 8.03 31.44 -11.26
CA VAL A 105 7.35 30.56 -12.23
C VAL A 105 7.53 29.10 -11.82
N GLU A 106 8.74 28.69 -11.44
CA GLU A 106 9.04 27.35 -10.97
C GLU A 106 8.20 26.97 -9.74
N ALA A 107 8.05 27.89 -8.78
CA ALA A 107 7.26 27.67 -7.56
C ALA A 107 5.77 27.38 -7.86
N ILE A 108 5.17 28.02 -8.86
CA ILE A 108 3.78 27.75 -9.28
C ILE A 108 3.65 26.32 -9.81
N PHE A 109 4.59 25.89 -10.66
CA PHE A 109 4.62 24.51 -11.17
C PHE A 109 4.81 23.50 -10.04
N LEU A 110 5.75 23.75 -9.13
CA LEU A 110 5.99 22.89 -7.97
C LEU A 110 4.75 22.78 -7.09
N SER A 111 4.12 23.90 -6.74
CA SER A 111 2.90 23.88 -5.93
C SER A 111 1.78 23.08 -6.60
N THR A 112 1.63 23.22 -7.92
CA THR A 112 0.63 22.46 -8.68
C THR A 112 0.96 20.96 -8.68
N PHE A 113 2.23 20.58 -8.88
CA PHE A 113 2.66 19.19 -8.84
C PHE A 113 2.56 18.56 -7.45
N VAL A 114 2.85 19.33 -6.40
CA VAL A 114 2.63 18.96 -5.00
C VAL A 114 1.14 18.68 -4.79
N LEU A 115 0.26 19.59 -5.19
CA LEU A 115 -1.18 19.45 -5.00
C LEU A 115 -1.75 18.22 -5.75
N ILE A 116 -1.33 18.00 -7.00
CA ILE A 116 -1.73 16.81 -7.77
C ILE A 116 -1.22 15.53 -7.10
N SER A 117 0.02 15.54 -6.61
CA SER A 117 0.60 14.37 -5.92
C SER A 117 -0.09 14.08 -4.59
N GLN A 118 -0.42 15.13 -3.83
CA GLN A 118 -1.18 15.04 -2.58
C GLN A 118 -2.59 14.51 -2.83
N ASN A 119 -3.30 15.05 -3.83
CA ASN A 119 -4.64 14.59 -4.19
C ASN A 119 -4.65 13.11 -4.58
N ARG A 120 -3.64 12.66 -5.34
CA ARG A 120 -3.51 11.24 -5.70
C ARG A 120 -3.21 10.36 -4.49
N ALA A 121 -2.30 10.79 -3.62
CA ALA A 121 -1.97 10.07 -2.39
C ALA A 121 -3.18 9.98 -1.43
N SER A 122 -3.98 11.05 -1.33
CA SER A 122 -5.23 11.07 -0.57
C SER A 122 -6.23 10.07 -1.12
N ALA A 123 -6.48 10.09 -2.43
CA ALA A 123 -7.41 9.14 -3.05
C ALA A 123 -6.97 7.68 -2.91
N GLU A 124 -5.66 7.40 -2.92
CA GLU A 124 -5.12 6.07 -2.63
C GLU A 124 -5.27 5.69 -1.14
N ALA A 125 -5.07 6.64 -0.22
CA ALA A 125 -5.26 6.43 1.21
C ALA A 125 -6.73 6.14 1.55
N ASP A 126 -7.67 6.89 0.97
CA ASP A 126 -9.11 6.72 1.17
C ASP A 126 -9.56 5.32 0.71
N ARG A 127 -9.09 4.87 -0.46
CA ARG A 127 -9.36 3.51 -0.96
C ARG A 127 -8.79 2.42 -0.04
N ARG A 128 -7.59 2.63 0.52
CA ARG A 128 -6.99 1.68 1.47
C ARG A 128 -7.82 1.62 2.75
N ALA A 129 -8.21 2.77 3.29
CA ALA A 129 -9.05 2.84 4.48
C ALA A 129 -10.39 2.11 4.28
N GLU A 130 -11.02 2.27 3.11
CA GLU A 130 -12.27 1.57 2.79
C GLU A 130 -12.08 0.04 2.70
N LEU A 131 -10.98 -0.43 2.09
CA LEU A 131 -10.64 -1.86 2.03
C LEU A 131 -10.31 -2.45 3.41
N ASP A 132 -9.58 -1.69 4.23
CA ASP A 132 -9.23 -2.08 5.59
C ASP A 132 -10.49 -2.19 6.46
N LEU A 133 -11.42 -1.24 6.34
CA LEU A 133 -12.72 -1.29 7.01
C LEU A 133 -13.51 -2.53 6.58
N GLN A 134 -13.65 -2.79 5.28
CA GLN A 134 -14.35 -3.99 4.78
C GLN A 134 -13.71 -5.29 5.28
N THR A 135 -12.39 -5.37 5.26
CA THR A 135 -11.65 -6.55 5.75
C THR A 135 -11.88 -6.75 7.25
N ASN A 136 -11.90 -5.66 8.03
CA ASN A 136 -12.18 -5.74 9.46
C ASN A 136 -13.62 -6.23 9.73
N LEU A 137 -14.61 -5.64 9.06
CA LEU A 137 -16.02 -6.05 9.20
C LEU A 137 -16.24 -7.53 8.83
N LEU A 138 -15.61 -7.99 7.74
CA LEU A 138 -15.66 -9.39 7.36
C LEU A 138 -15.00 -10.30 8.40
N SER A 139 -13.83 -9.90 8.90
CA SER A 139 -13.11 -10.65 9.94
C SER A 139 -13.93 -10.74 11.23
N GLU A 140 -14.57 -9.66 11.65
CA GLU A 140 -15.47 -9.64 12.81
C GLU A 140 -16.68 -10.58 12.63
N HIS A 141 -17.28 -10.59 11.43
CA HIS A 141 -18.36 -11.54 11.11
C HIS A 141 -17.90 -13.00 11.18
N GLU A 142 -16.73 -13.31 10.62
CA GLU A 142 -16.15 -14.65 10.65
C GLU A 142 -15.78 -15.08 12.07
N ILE A 143 -15.19 -14.18 12.88
CA ILE A 143 -14.86 -14.43 14.29
C ILE A 143 -16.13 -14.72 15.09
N THR A 144 -17.18 -13.91 14.92
CA THR A 144 -18.47 -14.14 15.59
C THR A 144 -19.04 -15.50 15.20
N ARG A 145 -19.03 -15.85 13.92
CA ARG A 145 -19.49 -17.16 13.44
C ARG A 145 -18.67 -18.31 14.03
N LEU A 146 -17.35 -18.17 14.08
CA LEU A 146 -16.46 -19.15 14.69
C LEU A 146 -16.72 -19.30 16.19
N LEU A 147 -16.95 -18.19 16.90
CA LEU A 147 -17.30 -18.19 18.32
C LEU A 147 -18.61 -18.94 18.57
N THR A 148 -19.66 -18.64 17.80
CA THR A 148 -20.95 -19.34 17.88
C THR A 148 -20.82 -20.84 17.59
N LEU A 149 -20.06 -21.22 16.56
CA LEU A 149 -19.81 -22.64 16.24
C LEU A 149 -19.01 -23.33 17.35
N THR A 150 -17.99 -22.66 17.90
CA THR A 150 -17.16 -23.19 18.99
C THR A 150 -17.98 -23.38 20.26
N ARG A 151 -18.86 -22.43 20.59
CA ARG A 151 -19.82 -22.53 21.71
C ARG A 151 -20.76 -23.72 21.53
N ALA A 152 -21.35 -23.88 20.34
CA ALA A 152 -22.22 -25.02 20.04
C ALA A 152 -21.50 -26.38 20.19
N ILE A 153 -20.21 -26.45 19.85
CA ILE A 153 -19.39 -27.66 20.07
C ILE A 153 -19.11 -27.86 21.56
N ALA A 154 -18.75 -26.80 22.29
CA ALA A 154 -18.45 -26.87 23.73
C ALA A 154 -19.66 -27.32 24.55
N GLU A 155 -20.86 -26.82 24.21
CA GLU A 155 -22.13 -27.27 24.80
C GLU A 155 -22.40 -28.76 24.53
N ARG A 156 -22.11 -29.25 23.32
CA ARG A 156 -22.26 -30.67 22.97
C ARG A 156 -21.29 -31.59 23.70
N LEU A 157 -20.14 -31.07 24.11
CA LEU A 157 -19.10 -31.80 24.85
C LEU A 157 -19.23 -31.65 26.39
N ASP A 158 -20.27 -30.97 26.87
CA ASP A 158 -20.54 -30.70 28.29
C ASP A 158 -19.37 -29.98 29.00
N VAL A 159 -18.69 -29.10 28.26
CA VAL A 159 -17.58 -28.29 28.77
C VAL A 159 -18.17 -27.18 29.64
N ARG A 160 -17.80 -27.14 30.93
CA ARG A 160 -18.38 -26.24 31.93
C ARG A 160 -18.21 -24.76 31.58
N GLU A 161 -17.14 -24.42 30.86
CA GLU A 161 -16.81 -23.08 30.40
C GLU A 161 -17.75 -22.56 29.29
N ALA A 162 -18.55 -23.42 28.62
CA ALA A 162 -19.49 -23.00 27.57
C ALA A 162 -20.64 -22.10 28.08
N ASN A 163 -20.91 -22.14 29.39
CA ASN A 163 -21.95 -21.37 30.07
C ASN A 163 -21.41 -20.11 30.78
N ASP A 164 -20.15 -19.73 30.55
CA ASP A 164 -19.60 -18.54 31.18
C ASP A 164 -20.27 -17.26 30.63
N PRO A 165 -20.92 -16.42 31.46
CA PRO A 165 -21.52 -15.16 31.02
C PRO A 165 -20.53 -14.20 30.34
N THR A 166 -19.21 -14.31 30.57
CA THR A 166 -18.21 -13.48 29.89
C THR A 166 -18.09 -13.79 28.39
N LEU A 167 -18.43 -15.01 27.95
CA LEU A 167 -18.47 -15.38 26.52
C LEU A 167 -19.63 -14.69 25.77
N GLU A 168 -20.76 -14.48 26.46
CA GLU A 168 -21.92 -13.77 25.91
C GLU A 168 -21.65 -12.26 25.77
N GLU A 169 -20.81 -11.70 26.65
CA GLU A 169 -20.27 -10.33 26.49
C GLU A 169 -19.33 -10.23 25.29
N LEU A 170 -18.43 -11.20 25.07
CA LEU A 170 -17.58 -11.22 23.88
C LEU A 170 -18.40 -11.31 22.58
N GLU A 171 -19.47 -12.11 22.52
CA GLU A 171 -20.39 -12.14 21.37
C GLU A 171 -21.09 -10.79 21.14
N ARG A 172 -21.38 -10.02 22.19
CA ARG A 172 -21.98 -8.67 22.09
C ARG A 172 -21.00 -7.59 21.62
N HIS A 173 -19.72 -7.70 21.97
CA HIS A 173 -18.70 -6.70 21.66
C HIS A 173 -18.03 -6.86 20.29
N VAL A 174 -18.28 -7.97 19.58
CA VAL A 174 -17.70 -8.26 18.25
C VAL A 174 -18.69 -8.02 17.11
N ALA A 175 -19.87 -7.44 17.39
CA ALA A 175 -20.86 -7.09 16.36
C ALA A 175 -20.67 -5.63 15.89
N PRO A 176 -20.06 -5.37 14.71
CA PRO A 176 -19.67 -4.03 14.26
C PRO A 176 -20.84 -3.05 14.07
N GLU A 177 -22.01 -3.56 13.68
CA GLU A 177 -23.21 -2.77 13.38
C GLU A 177 -23.55 -1.79 14.52
N LYS A 178 -23.38 -2.21 15.78
CA LYS A 178 -23.67 -1.37 16.95
C LYS A 178 -22.62 -0.30 17.24
N VAL A 179 -21.39 -0.44 16.74
CA VAL A 179 -20.33 0.57 16.89
C VAL A 179 -20.44 1.62 15.78
N LEU A 180 -20.82 1.20 14.56
CA LEU A 180 -21.04 2.12 13.43
C LEU A 180 -22.25 3.04 13.67
N ASP A 181 -23.34 2.50 14.24
CA ASP A 181 -24.52 3.30 14.62
C ASP A 181 -24.16 4.38 15.66
N ARG A 182 -23.31 4.07 16.64
CA ARG A 182 -22.87 5.03 17.67
C ARG A 182 -22.01 6.17 17.13
N LEU A 183 -21.20 5.92 16.10
CA LEU A 183 -20.38 6.96 15.47
C LEU A 183 -21.21 7.89 14.59
N THR A 184 -22.22 7.34 13.91
CA THR A 184 -23.12 8.12 13.04
C THR A 184 -24.12 8.98 13.85
N GLU A 185 -24.50 8.53 15.05
CA GLU A 185 -25.33 9.31 16.00
C GLU A 185 -24.58 10.51 16.61
N ASP A 186 -23.29 10.38 16.91
CA ASP A 186 -22.48 11.48 17.50
C ASP A 186 -22.07 12.54 16.46
N GLU A 187 -21.87 12.20 15.18
CA GLU A 187 -21.60 13.19 14.11
C GLU A 187 -22.83 14.03 13.73
N GLY A 188 -24.03 13.64 14.17
CA GLY A 188 -25.29 14.34 13.92
C GLY A 188 -25.71 15.36 14.99
N GLN A 189 -24.93 15.54 16.06
CA GLN A 189 -25.24 16.47 17.15
C GLN A 189 -24.40 17.76 16.98
N PRO A 190 -25.03 18.92 16.66
CA PRO A 190 -24.34 20.20 16.43
C PRO A 190 -23.69 20.79 17.68
#